data_AF-V9DTA8-F1
#
_entry.id   AF-V9DTA8-F1
#
_cell.length_a   1.000
_cell.length_b   1.000
_cell.length_c   1.000
_cell.angle_alpha   90.00
_cell.angle_beta   90.00
_cell.angle_gamma   90.00
#
_symmetry.space_group_name_H-M   'P 1'
#
loop_
_entity.id
_entity.type
_entity.pdbx_description
1 polymer ?
#
loop_
_entity_poly.entity_id
_entity_poly.type
_entity_poly.pdbx_seq_one_letter_code
_entity_poly.pdbx_strand_id
1 'polypeptide(L)'
;MLKWFAGLFLLAMTLQPAATADTSRIFRFPQGTDQEAEHEMRQALADAMTLARFVAITTIPCEESFLRYFTPADFLLVQRVFRTIANIPFNQQFDPRNVGQILQALAVYAPLNPKFNQLSIALGDNPDVGPPDPSTEGYSNTRKCSDGIYAGLMLYDPPRYGRRGLMSLCPQTFETFYSLRDIEHPPAWALDENGNPEEGFSCTNMLDRDTDYMLSPGAILLHELLHWPYLFQDIPGYSTLVRQYPHNDYSKIWDFLGPSPSDGYGPYNAMAVRNLPVSPITGTSQAIQNADNFVWYAVSKYWGWRCGRQFKRSTSAEDAELRGFLVRDNGLSGGLR
;
A
#
# COMPACT_ATOMS: atom_id res chain seq x y z
N MET A 1 54.12 -11.10 33.11
CA MET A 1 54.03 -11.47 31.67
C MET A 1 52.91 -10.67 31.06
N LEU A 2 53.28 -9.59 30.35
CA LEU A 2 52.43 -8.74 29.52
C LEU A 2 52.10 -9.48 28.21
N LYS A 3 50.84 -9.41 27.74
CA LYS A 3 50.29 -9.74 26.40
C LYS A 3 48.80 -10.10 26.57
N TRP A 4 47.76 -9.43 26.08
CA TRP A 4 47.54 -8.60 24.89
C TRP A 4 46.39 -7.59 25.14
N PHE A 5 46.65 -6.31 24.87
CA PHE A 5 45.64 -5.33 24.47
C PHE A 5 45.78 -5.17 22.94
N ALA A 6 44.69 -5.32 22.19
CA ALA A 6 44.42 -4.64 20.90
C ALA A 6 43.30 -5.38 20.17
N GLY A 7 42.22 -4.68 19.82
CA GLY A 7 41.25 -5.22 18.87
C GLY A 7 39.80 -4.77 18.97
N LEU A 8 39.45 -3.73 19.74
CA LEU A 8 38.17 -3.04 19.51
C LEU A 8 38.36 -2.08 18.32
N PHE A 9 38.13 -2.59 17.12
CA PHE A 9 37.92 -1.74 15.95
C PHE A 9 36.61 -0.98 16.16
N LEU A 10 36.72 0.33 16.47
CA LEU A 10 35.66 1.28 16.21
C LEU A 10 35.35 1.23 14.72
N LEU A 11 34.31 0.50 14.33
CA LEU A 11 33.62 0.76 13.07
C LEU A 11 32.68 1.95 13.32
N ALA A 12 33.26 3.14 13.43
CA ALA A 12 32.51 4.37 13.23
C ALA A 12 32.12 4.40 11.75
N MET A 13 31.05 3.69 11.39
CA MET A 13 30.35 3.95 10.15
C MET A 13 29.87 5.39 10.24
N THR A 14 30.58 6.29 9.56
CA THR A 14 30.04 7.57 9.14
C THR A 14 28.93 7.25 8.14
N LEU A 15 27.76 6.85 8.66
CA LEU A 15 26.53 6.79 7.90
C LEU A 15 26.20 8.24 7.54
N GLN A 16 26.74 8.68 6.40
CA GLN A 16 26.19 9.86 5.75
C GLN A 16 24.70 9.57 5.53
N PRO A 17 23.80 10.52 5.88
CA PRO A 17 22.42 10.42 5.45
C PRO A 17 22.43 10.08 3.96
N ALA A 18 21.71 9.04 3.54
CA ALA A 18 21.51 8.84 2.12
C ALA A 18 21.03 10.18 1.58
N ALA A 19 21.66 10.67 0.50
CA ALA A 19 21.21 11.87 -0.17
C ALA A 19 19.71 11.71 -0.36
N THR A 20 18.92 12.45 0.43
CA THR A 20 17.48 12.30 0.46
C THR A 20 17.05 12.59 -0.95
N ALA A 21 16.56 11.57 -1.67
CA ALA A 21 15.96 11.78 -2.97
C ALA A 21 14.99 12.95 -2.80
N ASP A 22 15.14 13.98 -3.61
CA ASP A 22 14.34 15.19 -3.53
C ASP A 22 12.87 14.81 -3.80
N THR A 23 12.15 14.43 -2.75
CA THR A 23 10.76 13.99 -2.83
C THR A 23 9.84 15.15 -3.20
N SER A 24 10.33 16.40 -3.13
CA SER A 24 9.57 17.57 -3.59
C SER A 24 9.13 17.46 -5.04
N ARG A 25 9.90 16.74 -5.88
CA ARG A 25 9.57 16.53 -7.29
C ARG A 25 8.48 15.50 -7.52
N ILE A 26 8.27 14.61 -6.56
CA ILE A 26 7.25 13.56 -6.60
C ILE A 26 5.88 14.17 -6.33
N PHE A 27 5.77 15.12 -5.42
CA PHE A 27 4.48 15.70 -5.02
C PHE A 27 4.00 16.81 -5.96
N ARG A 28 2.69 16.89 -6.14
CA ARG A 28 1.95 17.94 -6.85
C ARG A 28 0.83 18.44 -5.95
N PHE A 29 0.82 19.74 -5.68
CA PHE A 29 -0.19 20.37 -4.85
C PHE A 29 -0.97 21.40 -5.67
N PRO A 30 -2.31 21.42 -5.58
CA PRO A 30 -3.11 22.52 -6.08
C PRO A 30 -2.64 23.87 -5.51
N GLN A 31 -2.91 24.96 -6.24
CA GLN A 31 -2.60 26.28 -5.74
C GLN A 31 -3.42 26.58 -4.48
N GLY A 32 -2.75 27.01 -3.41
CA GLY A 32 -3.41 27.34 -2.15
C GLY A 32 -3.54 26.18 -1.16
N THR A 33 -3.00 25.00 -1.47
CA THR A 33 -2.82 23.92 -0.49
C THR A 33 -2.02 24.45 0.71
N ASP A 34 -2.52 24.22 1.91
CA ASP A 34 -1.84 24.62 3.14
C ASP A 34 -0.71 23.64 3.51
N GLN A 35 0.10 24.05 4.49
CA GLN A 35 1.25 23.26 4.94
C GLN A 35 0.86 21.95 5.64
N GLU A 36 -0.35 21.89 6.20
CA GLU A 36 -0.86 20.71 6.91
C GLU A 36 -1.18 19.61 5.92
N ALA A 37 -1.94 19.91 4.86
CA ALA A 37 -2.23 18.98 3.78
C ALA A 37 -0.95 18.53 3.04
N GLU A 38 0.03 19.42 2.84
CA GLU A 38 1.34 19.03 2.32
C GLU A 38 2.06 18.04 3.24
N HIS A 39 1.97 18.26 4.56
CA HIS A 39 2.58 17.39 5.56
C HIS A 39 1.89 16.02 5.59
N GLU A 40 0.56 15.97 5.59
CA GLU A 40 -0.23 14.74 5.57
C GLU A 40 0.07 13.89 4.34
N MET A 41 0.19 14.48 3.15
CA MET A 41 0.57 13.78 1.93
C MET A 41 1.97 13.15 2.04
N ARG A 42 2.93 13.85 2.66
CA ARG A 42 4.28 13.32 2.90
C ARG A 42 4.25 12.22 3.96
N GLN A 43 3.42 12.37 4.98
CA GLN A 43 3.21 11.35 6.01
C GLN A 43 2.57 10.10 5.42
N ALA A 44 1.62 10.23 4.49
CA ALA A 44 1.03 9.09 3.77
C ALA A 44 2.10 8.27 3.03
N LEU A 45 3.03 8.93 2.31
CA LEU A 45 4.14 8.23 1.67
C LEU A 45 5.06 7.56 2.71
N ALA A 46 5.36 8.23 3.82
CA ALA A 46 6.17 7.66 4.90
C ALA A 46 5.51 6.43 5.55
N ASP A 47 4.20 6.45 5.75
CA ASP A 47 3.40 5.34 6.26
C ASP A 47 3.38 4.17 5.27
N ALA A 48 3.17 4.44 3.98
CA ALA A 48 3.23 3.43 2.92
C ALA A 48 4.59 2.73 2.90
N MET A 49 5.68 3.49 3.01
CA MET A 49 7.03 2.94 3.10
C MET A 49 7.24 2.15 4.39
N THR A 50 6.67 2.59 5.51
CA THR A 50 6.73 1.88 6.79
C THR A 50 6.06 0.51 6.68
N LEU A 51 4.84 0.45 6.14
CA LEU A 51 4.11 -0.80 5.89
C LEU A 51 4.90 -1.72 4.96
N ALA A 52 5.36 -1.20 3.82
CA ALA A 52 6.08 -2.00 2.83
C ALA A 52 7.41 -2.55 3.36
N ARG A 53 8.18 -1.71 4.06
CA ARG A 53 9.45 -2.11 4.69
C ARG A 53 9.20 -3.14 5.78
N PHE A 54 8.19 -2.94 6.61
CA PHE A 54 7.85 -3.88 7.67
C PHE A 54 7.55 -5.26 7.11
N VAL A 55 6.72 -5.36 6.07
CA VAL A 55 6.46 -6.65 5.41
C VAL A 55 7.74 -7.21 4.77
N ALA A 56 8.50 -6.39 4.04
CA ALA A 56 9.71 -6.83 3.34
C ALA A 56 10.77 -7.48 4.25
N ILE A 57 10.85 -7.05 5.51
CA ILE A 57 11.80 -7.57 6.51
C ILE A 57 11.24 -8.72 7.35
N THR A 58 9.93 -8.80 7.56
CA THR A 58 9.33 -9.75 8.51
C THR A 58 8.43 -10.82 7.88
N THR A 59 8.16 -10.77 6.57
CA THR A 59 7.25 -11.72 5.90
C THR A 59 7.71 -13.17 5.99
N ILE A 60 6.78 -14.07 6.35
CA ILE A 60 7.00 -15.53 6.46
C ILE A 60 5.85 -16.25 5.73
N PRO A 61 6.10 -17.30 4.91
CA PRO A 61 5.08 -17.90 4.04
C PRO A 61 3.90 -18.58 4.75
N CYS A 62 4.00 -18.84 6.05
CA CYS A 62 3.03 -19.65 6.79
C CYS A 62 2.50 -18.96 8.05
N GLU A 63 2.75 -17.66 8.22
CA GLU A 63 2.11 -16.92 9.31
C GLU A 63 0.63 -16.69 9.03
N GLU A 64 -0.17 -16.57 10.08
CA GLU A 64 -1.63 -16.48 9.96
C GLU A 64 -2.08 -15.28 9.12
N SER A 65 -1.45 -14.11 9.31
CA SER A 65 -1.75 -12.90 8.54
C SER A 65 -1.47 -13.09 7.05
N PHE A 66 -0.39 -13.79 6.67
CA PHE A 66 -0.10 -14.10 5.28
C PHE A 66 -1.12 -15.09 4.71
N LEU A 67 -1.43 -16.16 5.44
CA LEU A 67 -2.33 -17.22 4.97
C LEU A 67 -3.79 -16.78 4.84
N ARG A 68 -4.18 -15.65 5.44
CA ARG A 68 -5.48 -15.00 5.20
C ARG A 68 -5.61 -14.48 3.78
N TYR A 69 -4.57 -13.83 3.27
CA TYR A 69 -4.63 -13.09 2.01
C TYR A 69 -3.90 -13.77 0.87
N PHE A 70 -3.03 -14.75 1.15
CA PHE A 70 -2.23 -15.43 0.14
C PHE A 70 -2.14 -16.94 0.41
N THR A 71 -1.62 -17.67 -0.58
CA THR A 71 -1.20 -19.06 -0.44
C THR A 71 0.31 -19.14 -0.27
N PRO A 72 0.88 -20.22 0.31
CA PRO A 72 2.34 -20.37 0.38
C PRO A 72 3.06 -20.28 -0.98
N ALA A 73 2.39 -20.66 -2.08
CA ALA A 73 2.93 -20.56 -3.43
C ALA A 73 3.13 -19.10 -3.88
N ASP A 74 2.36 -18.16 -3.32
CA ASP A 74 2.42 -16.74 -3.66
C ASP A 74 3.60 -16.02 -2.99
N PHE A 75 4.19 -16.64 -1.95
CA PHE A 75 5.13 -15.98 -1.04
C PHE A 75 6.29 -15.27 -1.74
N LEU A 76 6.92 -15.93 -2.70
CA LEU A 76 8.12 -15.38 -3.34
C LEU A 76 7.79 -14.11 -4.13
N LEU A 77 6.64 -14.05 -4.80
CA LEU A 77 6.20 -12.84 -5.49
C LEU A 77 5.82 -11.76 -4.48
N VAL A 78 5.02 -12.09 -3.46
CA VAL A 78 4.59 -11.11 -2.44
C VAL A 78 5.79 -10.47 -1.74
N GLN A 79 6.75 -11.29 -1.31
CA GLN A 79 7.99 -10.79 -0.71
C GLN A 79 8.73 -9.84 -1.66
N ARG A 80 8.85 -10.20 -2.95
CA ARG A 80 9.57 -9.38 -3.95
C ARG A 80 8.82 -8.08 -4.30
N VAL A 81 7.50 -8.07 -4.28
CA VAL A 81 6.68 -6.86 -4.44
C VAL A 81 7.00 -5.87 -3.31
N PHE A 82 6.88 -6.30 -2.06
CA PHE A 82 7.19 -5.44 -0.91
C PHE A 82 8.66 -5.01 -0.87
N ARG A 83 9.59 -5.90 -1.20
CA ARG A 83 11.02 -5.56 -1.31
C ARG A 83 11.30 -4.56 -2.42
N THR A 84 10.61 -4.65 -3.55
CA THR A 84 10.72 -3.68 -4.65
C THR A 84 10.26 -2.29 -4.20
N ILE A 85 9.11 -2.19 -3.54
CA ILE A 85 8.58 -0.93 -2.99
C ILE A 85 9.54 -0.36 -1.94
N ALA A 86 9.98 -1.21 -1.01
CA ALA A 86 10.90 -0.86 0.07
C ALA A 86 12.34 -0.58 -0.37
N ASN A 87 12.67 -0.82 -1.65
CA ASN A 87 14.01 -0.74 -2.21
C ASN A 87 15.04 -1.63 -1.50
N ILE A 88 14.64 -2.86 -1.18
CA ILE A 88 15.46 -3.86 -0.50
C ILE A 88 15.84 -4.98 -1.49
N PRO A 89 17.13 -5.35 -1.63
CA PRO A 89 17.56 -6.49 -2.44
C PRO A 89 16.83 -7.80 -2.09
N PHE A 90 16.47 -8.59 -3.11
CA PHE A 90 15.70 -9.83 -2.93
C PHE A 90 16.40 -10.92 -2.14
N ASN A 91 17.73 -10.87 -2.02
CA ASN A 91 18.53 -11.81 -1.23
C ASN A 91 18.92 -11.29 0.15
N GLN A 92 18.53 -10.06 0.52
CA GLN A 92 18.86 -9.51 1.83
C GLN A 92 18.11 -10.28 2.93
N GLN A 93 18.84 -10.61 4.00
CA GLN A 93 18.31 -11.27 5.19
C GLN A 93 18.23 -10.29 6.34
N PHE A 94 17.28 -10.51 7.25
CA PHE A 94 17.05 -9.65 8.41
C PHE A 94 16.93 -10.52 9.66
N ASP A 95 17.45 -10.03 10.79
CA ASP A 95 17.27 -10.66 12.09
C ASP A 95 15.92 -10.21 12.68
N PRO A 96 14.98 -11.14 12.95
CA PRO A 96 13.67 -10.81 13.50
C PRO A 96 13.74 -10.12 14.88
N ARG A 97 14.86 -10.24 15.62
CA ARG A 97 15.04 -9.61 16.93
C ARG A 97 15.26 -8.10 16.85
N ASN A 98 15.69 -7.59 15.70
CA ASN A 98 16.10 -6.19 15.53
C ASN A 98 15.16 -5.40 14.61
N VAL A 99 13.95 -5.91 14.35
CA VAL A 99 12.98 -5.33 13.40
C VAL A 99 12.73 -3.86 13.66
N GLY A 100 12.51 -3.45 14.92
CA GLY A 100 12.29 -2.04 15.26
C GLY A 100 13.49 -1.14 14.92
N GLN A 101 14.72 -1.58 15.21
CA GLN A 101 15.94 -0.84 14.89
C GLN A 101 16.17 -0.77 13.38
N ILE A 102 15.90 -1.86 12.66
CA ILE A 102 16.00 -1.92 11.19
C ILE A 102 15.00 -0.95 10.57
N LEU A 103 13.74 -0.92 11.04
CA LEU A 103 12.73 0.01 10.54
C LEU A 103 13.14 1.47 10.76
N GLN A 104 13.62 1.82 11.94
CA GLN A 104 14.12 3.18 12.23
C GLN A 104 15.28 3.56 11.31
N ALA A 105 16.24 2.65 11.11
CA ALA A 105 17.35 2.88 10.21
C ALA A 105 16.88 3.05 8.76
N LEU A 106 15.95 2.24 8.28
CA LEU A 106 15.40 2.36 6.93
C LEU A 106 14.59 3.66 6.76
N ALA A 107 13.83 4.09 7.77
CA ALA A 107 13.08 5.34 7.75
C ALA A 107 13.98 6.55 7.52
N VAL A 108 15.18 6.55 8.13
CA VAL A 108 16.13 7.68 8.04
C VAL A 108 17.07 7.56 6.83
N TYR A 109 17.57 6.35 6.54
CA TYR A 109 18.71 6.17 5.63
C TYR A 109 18.39 5.40 4.35
N ALA A 110 17.24 4.72 4.24
CA ALA A 110 16.98 3.95 3.03
C ALA A 110 16.43 4.85 1.92
N PRO A 111 17.11 4.93 0.75
CA PRO A 111 16.59 5.66 -0.38
C PRO A 111 15.34 4.96 -0.93
N LEU A 112 14.45 5.73 -1.53
CA LEU A 112 13.35 5.18 -2.32
C LEU A 112 13.89 4.39 -3.51
N ASN A 113 13.08 3.48 -4.04
CA ASN A 113 13.41 2.79 -5.28
C ASN A 113 13.67 3.84 -6.39
N PRO A 114 14.78 3.77 -7.15
CA PRO A 114 15.11 4.79 -8.14
C PRO A 114 13.99 5.07 -9.14
N LYS A 115 13.11 4.10 -9.41
CA LYS A 115 11.94 4.28 -10.29
C LYS A 115 10.95 5.32 -9.79
N PHE A 116 10.92 5.63 -8.48
CA PHE A 116 10.08 6.69 -7.92
C PHE A 116 10.39 8.08 -8.53
N ASN A 117 11.51 8.25 -9.23
CA ASN A 117 11.77 9.44 -10.03
C ASN A 117 10.79 9.61 -11.22
N GLN A 118 10.05 8.56 -11.58
CA GLN A 118 8.96 8.57 -12.58
C GLN A 118 7.57 8.64 -11.93
N LEU A 119 7.49 8.72 -10.60
CA LEU A 119 6.22 8.83 -9.87
C LEU A 119 5.85 10.32 -9.70
N SER A 120 4.59 10.64 -9.95
CA SER A 120 3.95 11.90 -9.63
C SER A 120 2.76 11.59 -8.70
N ILE A 121 2.71 12.17 -7.51
CA ILE A 121 1.62 12.02 -6.54
C ILE A 121 0.98 13.37 -6.34
N ALA A 122 -0.29 13.50 -6.73
CA ALA A 122 -1.04 14.74 -6.56
C ALA A 122 -2.03 14.65 -5.41
N LEU A 123 -2.23 15.76 -4.70
CA LEU A 123 -3.41 15.94 -3.88
C LEU A 123 -4.57 16.38 -4.79
N GLY A 124 -5.63 15.58 -4.85
CA GLY A 124 -6.68 15.71 -5.85
C GLY A 124 -6.26 15.20 -7.23
N ASP A 125 -6.89 15.72 -8.28
CA ASP A 125 -6.61 15.29 -9.67
C ASP A 125 -5.15 15.58 -10.07
N ASN A 126 -4.46 14.57 -10.57
CA ASN A 126 -3.07 14.74 -10.99
C ASN A 126 -2.98 15.65 -12.23
N PRO A 127 -2.26 16.78 -12.16
CA PRO A 127 -2.25 17.79 -13.22
C PRO A 127 -1.52 17.34 -14.48
N ASP A 128 -0.71 16.28 -14.39
CA ASP A 128 -0.02 15.69 -15.54
C ASP A 128 -0.96 14.79 -16.37
N VAL A 129 -2.17 14.50 -15.87
CA VAL A 129 -3.21 13.79 -16.62
C VAL A 129 -3.79 14.75 -17.65
N GLY A 130 -3.47 14.51 -18.92
CA GLY A 130 -4.05 15.30 -20.00
C GLY A 130 -5.52 14.95 -20.25
N PRO A 131 -6.17 15.60 -21.24
CA PRO A 131 -7.58 15.33 -21.57
C PRO A 131 -7.80 13.85 -21.89
N PRO A 132 -8.99 13.28 -21.65
CA PRO A 132 -9.28 11.89 -22.01
C PRO A 132 -8.92 11.63 -23.48
N ASP A 133 -8.21 10.54 -23.75
CA ASP A 133 -7.94 10.14 -25.12
C ASP A 133 -9.18 9.41 -25.66
N PRO A 134 -9.86 9.95 -26.69
CA PRO A 134 -11.06 9.33 -27.26
C PRO A 134 -10.76 7.99 -27.96
N SER A 135 -9.50 7.67 -28.24
CA SER A 135 -9.08 6.38 -28.81
C SER A 135 -8.81 5.30 -27.76
N THR A 136 -8.67 5.67 -26.48
CA THR A 136 -8.59 4.73 -25.37
C THR A 136 -9.99 4.53 -24.78
N GLU A 137 -10.85 3.82 -25.50
CA GLU A 137 -12.10 3.34 -24.93
C GLU A 137 -11.78 2.35 -23.80
N GLY A 138 -11.98 2.78 -22.56
CA GLY A 138 -11.91 1.92 -21.40
C GLY A 138 -10.84 2.33 -20.38
N TYR A 139 -11.35 2.63 -19.19
CA TYR A 139 -10.80 2.22 -17.90
C TYR A 139 -9.92 3.13 -17.03
N SER A 140 -9.39 4.27 -17.48
CA SER A 140 -8.72 5.17 -16.50
C SER A 140 -8.66 6.65 -16.84
N ASN A 141 -8.89 7.02 -18.10
CA ASN A 141 -8.68 8.40 -18.56
C ASN A 141 -9.84 9.36 -18.20
N THR A 142 -10.88 8.86 -17.54
CA THR A 142 -12.04 9.63 -17.09
C THR A 142 -12.17 9.71 -15.57
N ARG A 143 -11.48 8.85 -14.81
CA ARG A 143 -11.64 8.79 -13.35
C ARG A 143 -10.86 9.92 -12.70
N LYS A 144 -11.52 10.62 -11.78
CA LYS A 144 -10.97 11.79 -11.11
C LYS A 144 -11.34 11.76 -9.64
N CYS A 145 -10.51 12.37 -8.81
CA CYS A 145 -10.88 12.68 -7.43
C CYS A 145 -12.10 13.61 -7.40
N SER A 146 -12.28 14.46 -8.42
CA SER A 146 -13.47 15.29 -8.57
C SER A 146 -14.78 14.51 -8.69
N ASP A 147 -14.72 13.21 -9.00
CA ASP A 147 -15.92 12.35 -9.06
C ASP A 147 -16.47 12.05 -7.65
N GLY A 148 -15.68 12.30 -6.59
CA GLY A 148 -16.07 12.13 -5.19
C GLY A 148 -16.21 10.68 -4.74
N ILE A 149 -15.76 9.72 -5.56
CA ILE A 149 -15.95 8.27 -5.35
C ILE A 149 -14.69 7.57 -4.84
N TYR A 150 -13.51 8.09 -5.16
CA TYR A 150 -12.24 7.39 -4.96
C TYR A 150 -11.45 7.95 -3.79
N ALA A 151 -10.72 7.08 -3.07
CA ALA A 151 -9.71 7.49 -2.10
C ALA A 151 -8.39 7.81 -2.81
N GLY A 152 -7.99 6.94 -3.73
CA GLY A 152 -6.81 7.11 -4.56
C GLY A 152 -7.05 6.59 -5.97
N LEU A 153 -6.18 6.99 -6.89
CA LEU A 153 -6.18 6.52 -8.27
C LEU A 153 -4.73 6.46 -8.79
N MET A 154 -4.36 5.36 -9.44
CA MET A 154 -3.13 5.22 -10.20
C MET A 154 -3.42 5.14 -11.70
N LEU A 155 -3.00 6.18 -12.41
CA LEU A 155 -2.97 6.19 -13.88
C LEU A 155 -1.59 5.77 -14.37
N TYR A 156 -1.58 4.74 -15.21
CA TYR A 156 -0.41 4.27 -15.94
C TYR A 156 -0.82 3.93 -17.37
N ASP A 157 -0.33 4.71 -18.33
CA ASP A 157 -0.64 4.54 -19.75
C ASP A 157 0.67 4.72 -20.53
N PRO A 158 1.40 3.62 -20.82
CA PRO A 158 2.72 3.71 -21.46
C PRO A 158 2.73 4.38 -22.83
N PRO A 159 1.78 4.14 -23.74
CA PRO A 159 1.66 4.92 -24.97
C PRO A 159 1.68 6.43 -24.76
N ARG A 160 1.07 6.92 -23.68
CA ARG A 160 0.89 8.36 -23.43
C ARG A 160 1.93 8.98 -22.50
N TYR A 161 2.21 8.32 -21.38
CA TYR A 161 3.05 8.83 -20.30
C TYR A 161 4.34 8.03 -20.12
N GLY A 162 4.59 7.04 -20.97
CA GLY A 162 5.79 6.21 -20.93
C GLY A 162 5.85 5.38 -19.64
N ARG A 163 6.89 5.61 -18.84
CA ARG A 163 7.12 4.86 -17.59
C ARG A 163 6.51 5.53 -16.36
N ARG A 164 5.87 6.69 -16.54
CA ARG A 164 5.40 7.53 -15.43
C ARG A 164 4.19 6.90 -14.75
N GLY A 165 4.22 6.87 -13.42
CA GLY A 165 3.04 6.60 -12.60
C GLY A 165 2.43 7.94 -12.19
N LEU A 166 1.18 8.19 -12.57
CA LEU A 166 0.45 9.41 -12.22
C LEU A 166 -0.60 9.05 -11.18
N MET A 167 -0.27 9.28 -9.92
CA MET A 167 -1.13 9.00 -8.79
C MET A 167 -1.89 10.25 -8.37
N SER A 168 -3.16 10.07 -8.03
CA SER A 168 -4.00 11.05 -7.36
C SER A 168 -4.38 10.48 -5.99
N LEU A 169 -4.11 11.20 -4.90
CA LEU A 169 -4.70 10.95 -3.61
C LEU A 169 -5.81 11.96 -3.39
N CYS A 170 -7.05 11.47 -3.28
CA CYS A 170 -8.23 12.29 -3.21
C CYS A 170 -8.44 12.84 -1.79
N PRO A 171 -9.03 14.04 -1.64
CA PRO A 171 -9.29 14.63 -0.31
C PRO A 171 -10.00 13.69 0.66
N GLN A 172 -10.91 12.85 0.15
CA GLN A 172 -11.65 11.85 0.91
C GLN A 172 -10.74 10.88 1.68
N THR A 173 -9.51 10.64 1.20
CA THR A 173 -8.52 9.83 1.91
C THR A 173 -8.17 10.43 3.28
N PHE A 174 -7.96 11.75 3.33
CA PHE A 174 -7.55 12.45 4.55
C PHE A 174 -8.76 12.82 5.43
N GLU A 175 -9.95 12.93 4.84
CA GLU A 175 -11.20 13.12 5.58
C GLU A 175 -11.65 11.85 6.31
N THR A 176 -11.29 10.67 5.78
CA THR A 176 -11.75 9.38 6.32
C THR A 176 -10.69 8.66 7.15
N PHE A 177 -9.45 8.64 6.66
CA PHE A 177 -8.39 7.81 7.25
C PHE A 177 -7.38 8.66 7.99
N TYR A 178 -6.82 8.09 9.05
CA TYR A 178 -5.84 8.75 9.91
C TYR A 178 -4.45 8.15 9.70
N SER A 179 -3.39 8.93 9.97
CA SER A 179 -2.03 8.40 9.86
C SER A 179 -1.82 7.21 10.81
N LEU A 180 -0.84 6.34 10.52
CA LEU A 180 -0.49 5.25 11.43
C LEU A 180 -0.15 5.77 12.83
N ARG A 181 0.47 6.96 12.89
CA ARG A 181 0.82 7.63 14.14
C ARG A 181 -0.42 8.09 14.90
N ASP A 182 -1.39 8.69 14.23
CA ASP A 182 -2.61 9.20 14.90
C ASP A 182 -3.49 8.05 15.36
N ILE A 183 -3.56 6.95 14.61
CA ILE A 183 -4.24 5.73 15.08
C ILE A 183 -3.54 5.20 16.33
N GLU A 184 -2.20 5.18 16.37
CA GLU A 184 -1.47 4.68 17.54
C GLU A 184 -1.51 5.62 18.75
N HIS A 185 -1.41 6.92 18.50
CA HIS A 185 -1.33 8.00 19.47
C HIS A 185 -2.43 9.01 19.18
N PRO A 186 -3.66 8.72 19.65
CA PRO A 186 -4.85 9.45 19.25
C PRO A 186 -4.71 10.94 19.58
N PRO A 187 -5.06 11.83 18.63
CA PRO A 187 -5.08 13.26 18.89
C PRO A 187 -6.13 13.60 19.95
N ALA A 188 -6.01 14.77 20.57
CA ALA A 188 -6.87 15.16 21.70
C ALA A 188 -8.38 15.14 21.38
N TRP A 189 -8.76 15.35 20.12
CA TRP A 189 -10.17 15.30 19.69
C TRP A 189 -10.70 13.86 19.56
N ALA A 190 -9.83 12.86 19.47
CA ALA A 190 -10.17 11.44 19.37
C ALA A 190 -10.12 10.74 20.75
N LEU A 191 -10.19 11.53 21.82
CA LEU A 191 -10.23 11.06 23.21
C LEU A 191 -11.55 11.51 23.86
N ASP A 192 -12.16 10.63 24.64
CA ASP A 192 -13.32 10.97 25.46
C ASP A 192 -12.92 11.90 26.64
N GLU A 193 -13.91 12.35 27.42
CA GLU A 193 -13.69 13.23 28.59
C GLU A 193 -12.77 12.61 29.66
N ASN A 194 -12.61 11.29 29.68
CA ASN A 194 -11.73 10.56 30.60
C ASN A 194 -10.34 10.30 30.00
N GLY A 195 -10.09 10.73 28.77
CA GLY A 195 -8.84 10.49 28.04
C GLY A 195 -8.75 9.10 27.40
N ASN A 196 -9.85 8.35 27.30
CA ASN A 196 -9.86 7.07 26.59
C ASN A 196 -10.00 7.32 25.08
N PRO A 197 -9.26 6.58 24.23
CA PRO A 197 -9.42 6.66 22.78
C PRO A 197 -10.83 6.32 22.30
N GLU A 198 -11.30 6.97 21.25
CA GLU A 198 -12.50 6.56 20.53
C GLU A 198 -12.31 5.21 19.79
N GLU A 199 -13.39 4.65 19.24
CA GLU A 199 -13.33 3.45 18.43
C GLU A 199 -12.48 3.68 17.16
N GLY A 200 -11.67 2.69 16.79
CA GLY A 200 -10.73 2.80 15.67
C GLY A 200 -9.44 3.56 16.00
N PHE A 201 -9.26 3.99 17.26
CA PHE A 201 -8.04 4.60 17.77
C PHE A 201 -7.41 3.75 18.85
N SER A 202 -6.08 3.65 18.83
CA SER A 202 -5.24 2.81 19.69
C SER A 202 -5.39 1.30 19.49
N CYS A 203 -4.38 0.56 19.97
CA CYS A 203 -4.37 -0.90 19.92
C CYS A 203 -5.51 -1.58 20.69
N THR A 204 -6.14 -0.91 21.65
CA THR A 204 -7.23 -1.46 22.44
C THR A 204 -8.60 -1.28 21.79
N ASN A 205 -8.80 -0.24 20.95
CA ASN A 205 -10.12 0.06 20.36
C ASN A 205 -10.19 -0.13 18.83
N MET A 206 -9.23 -0.82 18.21
CA MET A 206 -9.30 -1.27 16.80
C MET A 206 -9.97 -2.65 16.62
N LEU A 207 -10.89 -3.04 17.51
CA LEU A 207 -11.54 -4.36 17.52
C LEU A 207 -10.54 -5.55 17.53
N ASP A 208 -11.02 -6.80 17.50
CA ASP A 208 -10.17 -8.00 17.54
C ASP A 208 -9.93 -8.65 16.17
N ARG A 209 -10.29 -7.97 15.08
CA ARG A 209 -10.24 -8.46 13.70
C ARG A 209 -9.80 -7.38 12.71
N ASP A 210 -9.46 -7.78 11.49
CA ASP A 210 -9.12 -6.83 10.42
C ASP A 210 -10.35 -5.99 10.03
N THR A 211 -10.21 -4.67 10.12
CA THR A 211 -11.24 -3.69 9.73
C THR A 211 -10.59 -2.44 9.15
N ASP A 212 -11.37 -1.57 8.50
CA ASP A 212 -10.90 -0.28 7.96
C ASP A 212 -10.36 0.69 9.03
N TYR A 213 -10.53 0.39 10.31
CA TYR A 213 -9.81 1.08 11.39
C TYR A 213 -8.30 0.98 11.27
N MET A 214 -7.80 -0.08 10.65
CA MET A 214 -6.38 -0.31 10.42
C MET A 214 -5.79 0.48 9.24
N LEU A 215 -6.64 1.03 8.37
CA LEU A 215 -6.19 1.74 7.19
C LEU A 215 -5.75 3.16 7.53
N SER A 216 -4.71 3.60 6.81
CA SER A 216 -4.21 4.97 6.83
C SER A 216 -4.16 5.52 5.41
N PRO A 217 -4.00 6.85 5.22
CA PRO A 217 -3.67 7.41 3.91
C PRO A 217 -2.46 6.73 3.25
N GLY A 218 -1.50 6.25 4.04
CA GLY A 218 -0.38 5.47 3.53
C GLY A 218 -0.74 4.07 3.05
N ALA A 219 -1.77 3.43 3.64
CA ALA A 219 -2.30 2.17 3.13
C ALA A 219 -2.98 2.36 1.76
N ILE A 220 -3.71 3.48 1.57
CA ILE A 220 -4.28 3.86 0.27
C ILE A 220 -3.18 4.15 -0.75
N LEU A 221 -2.16 4.93 -0.38
CA LEU A 221 -1.02 5.16 -1.28
C LEU A 221 -0.32 3.86 -1.66
N LEU A 222 -0.15 2.93 -0.70
CA LEU A 222 0.41 1.61 -0.96
C LEU A 222 -0.45 0.80 -1.93
N HIS A 223 -1.78 0.85 -1.80
CA HIS A 223 -2.72 0.27 -2.75
C HIS A 223 -2.43 0.78 -4.17
N GLU A 224 -2.40 2.10 -4.35
CA GLU A 224 -2.18 2.73 -5.66
C GLU A 224 -0.79 2.44 -6.24
N LEU A 225 0.24 2.27 -5.40
CA LEU A 225 1.57 1.86 -5.88
C LEU A 225 1.56 0.47 -6.53
N LEU A 226 0.71 -0.45 -6.08
CA LEU A 226 0.61 -1.81 -6.64
C LEU A 226 0.08 -1.79 -8.07
N HIS A 227 -0.70 -0.77 -8.41
CA HIS A 227 -1.22 -0.54 -9.76
C HIS A 227 -0.21 0.03 -10.75
N TRP A 228 1.07 0.21 -10.38
CA TRP A 228 2.12 0.77 -11.24
C TRP A 228 3.12 -0.30 -11.77
N PRO A 229 2.82 -0.97 -12.90
CA PRO A 229 3.63 -2.04 -13.50
C PRO A 229 5.12 -1.75 -13.63
N TYR A 230 5.48 -0.52 -14.01
CA TYR A 230 6.87 -0.15 -14.22
C TYR A 230 7.71 -0.37 -12.97
N LEU A 231 7.14 -0.17 -11.77
CA LEU A 231 7.83 -0.41 -10.51
C LEU A 231 8.28 -1.88 -10.41
N PHE A 232 7.44 -2.82 -10.81
CA PHE A 232 7.60 -4.27 -10.58
C PHE A 232 8.19 -5.05 -11.75
N GLN A 233 8.37 -4.45 -12.92
CA GLN A 233 8.85 -5.15 -14.13
C GLN A 233 10.19 -5.91 -13.96
N ASP A 234 11.00 -5.54 -12.95
CA ASP A 234 12.31 -6.17 -12.68
C ASP A 234 12.19 -7.40 -11.76
N ILE A 235 11.00 -7.68 -11.23
CA ILE A 235 10.74 -8.89 -10.46
C ILE A 235 10.76 -10.10 -11.43
N PRO A 236 11.60 -11.13 -11.18
CA PRO A 236 11.67 -12.29 -12.06
C PRO A 236 10.30 -12.97 -12.20
N GLY A 237 9.85 -13.12 -13.45
CA GLY A 237 8.57 -13.75 -13.79
C GLY A 237 7.34 -12.87 -13.58
N TYR A 238 7.48 -11.58 -13.23
CA TYR A 238 6.33 -10.72 -12.95
C TYR A 238 5.29 -10.71 -14.08
N SER A 239 5.72 -10.54 -15.33
CA SER A 239 4.81 -10.49 -16.48
C SER A 239 4.05 -11.80 -16.77
N THR A 240 4.58 -12.93 -16.29
CA THR A 240 3.92 -14.24 -16.41
C THR A 240 3.02 -14.56 -15.22
N LEU A 241 3.37 -14.06 -14.03
CA LEU A 241 2.66 -14.34 -12.79
C LEU A 241 1.47 -13.40 -12.58
N VAL A 242 1.62 -12.15 -13.03
CA VAL A 242 0.64 -11.08 -12.92
C VAL A 242 0.20 -10.68 -14.34
N ARG A 243 -1.08 -10.81 -14.62
CA ARG A 243 -1.71 -10.44 -15.90
C ARG A 243 -3.22 -10.52 -15.74
N GLN A 244 -3.92 -9.42 -16.04
CA GLN A 244 -5.37 -9.47 -16.24
C GLN A 244 -5.69 -9.02 -17.65
N TYR A 245 -6.40 -9.90 -18.35
CA TYR A 245 -6.94 -9.75 -19.68
C TYR A 245 -8.34 -9.11 -19.59
N PRO A 246 -8.86 -8.42 -20.63
CA PRO A 246 -8.27 -8.16 -21.95
C PRO A 246 -7.62 -6.79 -22.11
N HIS A 247 -7.66 -5.91 -21.10
CA HIS A 247 -7.68 -4.49 -21.44
C HIS A 247 -6.34 -3.83 -21.76
N ASN A 248 -5.18 -4.40 -21.39
CA ASN A 248 -3.88 -3.72 -21.60
C ASN A 248 -2.75 -4.64 -22.08
N ASP A 249 -1.82 -4.07 -22.86
CA ASP A 249 -0.57 -4.72 -23.33
C ASP A 249 0.49 -4.93 -22.23
N TYR A 250 0.16 -4.66 -20.96
CA TYR A 250 1.10 -4.71 -19.85
C TYR A 250 0.52 -5.38 -18.59
N SER A 251 1.39 -6.03 -17.83
CA SER A 251 1.06 -6.74 -16.59
C SER A 251 0.90 -5.78 -15.41
N LYS A 252 -0.29 -5.74 -14.82
CA LYS A 252 -0.66 -4.87 -13.70
C LYS A 252 -1.33 -5.72 -12.61
N ILE A 253 -1.03 -5.43 -11.35
CA ILE A 253 -1.88 -5.86 -10.21
C ILE A 253 -3.07 -4.90 -10.23
N TRP A 254 -4.28 -5.43 -10.29
CA TRP A 254 -5.51 -4.68 -10.48
C TRP A 254 -6.35 -4.67 -9.21
N ASP A 255 -7.45 -3.93 -9.27
CA ASP A 255 -8.59 -4.18 -8.40
C ASP A 255 -9.33 -5.39 -8.93
N PHE A 256 -9.44 -6.43 -8.12
CA PHE A 256 -10.16 -7.61 -8.51
C PHE A 256 -11.62 -7.26 -8.79
N LEU A 257 -12.13 -7.74 -9.93
CA LEU A 257 -13.53 -7.72 -10.29
C LEU A 257 -13.93 -9.14 -10.67
N GLY A 258 -15.04 -9.61 -10.11
CA GLY A 258 -15.47 -10.99 -10.29
C GLY A 258 -16.97 -11.18 -10.09
N PRO A 259 -17.48 -12.40 -10.36
CA PRO A 259 -18.88 -12.72 -10.12
C PRO A 259 -19.18 -13.00 -8.64
N SER A 260 -18.19 -13.45 -7.87
CA SER A 260 -18.30 -13.74 -6.44
C SER A 260 -16.91 -13.92 -5.82
N PRO A 261 -16.42 -12.99 -4.98
CA PRO A 261 -17.02 -11.68 -4.67
C PRO A 261 -17.12 -10.78 -5.91
N SER A 262 -17.96 -9.73 -5.84
CA SER A 262 -18.13 -8.73 -6.90
C SER A 262 -16.84 -7.97 -7.19
N ASP A 263 -16.08 -7.73 -6.13
CA ASP A 263 -14.84 -6.97 -6.11
C ASP A 263 -13.87 -7.58 -5.10
N GLY A 264 -12.64 -7.06 -5.06
CA GLY A 264 -11.62 -7.45 -4.09
C GLY A 264 -11.42 -6.47 -2.93
N TYR A 265 -12.32 -5.49 -2.74
CA TYR A 265 -12.11 -4.40 -1.78
C TYR A 265 -12.47 -4.81 -0.35
N GLY A 266 -11.64 -4.38 0.60
CA GLY A 266 -11.82 -4.66 2.01
C GLY A 266 -11.25 -6.02 2.45
N PRO A 267 -11.11 -6.22 3.77
CA PRO A 267 -10.40 -7.39 4.29
C PRO A 267 -11.18 -8.67 3.99
N TYR A 268 -12.52 -8.62 4.04
CA TYR A 268 -13.38 -9.77 3.77
C TYR A 268 -13.29 -10.25 2.32
N ASN A 269 -13.51 -9.35 1.34
CA ASN A 269 -13.49 -9.74 -0.06
C ASN A 269 -12.07 -10.11 -0.51
N ALA A 270 -11.03 -9.41 -0.07
CA ALA A 270 -9.65 -9.79 -0.36
C ALA A 270 -9.32 -11.23 0.11
N MET A 271 -9.77 -11.62 1.31
CA MET A 271 -9.65 -13.02 1.77
C MET A 271 -10.47 -13.99 0.91
N ALA A 272 -11.65 -13.59 0.45
CA ALA A 272 -12.47 -14.42 -0.44
C ALA A 272 -11.79 -14.64 -1.81
N VAL A 273 -11.17 -13.59 -2.38
CA VAL A 273 -10.39 -13.66 -3.63
C VAL A 273 -9.28 -14.70 -3.55
N ARG A 274 -8.61 -14.81 -2.40
CA ARG A 274 -7.56 -15.83 -2.16
C ARG A 274 -8.07 -17.27 -2.30
N ASN A 275 -9.36 -17.52 -2.06
CA ASN A 275 -9.95 -18.86 -2.13
C ASN A 275 -10.53 -19.20 -3.52
N LEU A 276 -10.45 -18.28 -4.48
CA LEU A 276 -10.89 -18.53 -5.84
C LEU A 276 -9.96 -19.53 -6.55
N PRO A 277 -10.47 -20.25 -7.57
CA PRO A 277 -9.62 -20.97 -8.49
C PRO A 277 -8.55 -20.04 -9.08
N VAL A 278 -7.38 -20.61 -9.38
CA VAL A 278 -6.30 -19.89 -10.06
C VAL A 278 -6.82 -19.25 -11.35
N SER A 279 -6.25 -18.11 -11.71
CA SER A 279 -6.57 -17.41 -12.95
C SER A 279 -6.37 -18.35 -14.13
N PRO A 280 -7.36 -18.52 -15.02
CA PRO A 280 -7.23 -19.38 -16.19
C PRO A 280 -6.20 -18.83 -17.20
N ILE A 281 -5.81 -17.55 -17.07
CA ILE A 281 -4.87 -16.87 -17.98
C ILE A 281 -3.43 -17.10 -17.54
N THR A 282 -3.14 -16.93 -16.26
CA THR A 282 -1.77 -17.01 -15.72
C THR A 282 -1.47 -18.36 -15.06
N GLY A 283 -2.51 -19.13 -14.70
CA GLY A 283 -2.38 -20.33 -13.88
C GLY A 283 -1.96 -20.04 -12.44
N THR A 284 -2.04 -18.78 -11.99
CA THR A 284 -1.60 -18.32 -10.68
C THR A 284 -2.78 -17.88 -9.80
N SER A 285 -2.53 -17.73 -8.50
CA SER A 285 -3.53 -17.25 -7.54
C SER A 285 -4.16 -15.91 -7.97
N GLN A 286 -5.47 -15.76 -7.77
CA GLN A 286 -6.15 -14.48 -7.99
C GLN A 286 -5.71 -13.42 -6.95
N ALA A 287 -5.25 -13.85 -5.77
CA ALA A 287 -4.82 -12.93 -4.71
C ALA A 287 -3.62 -12.06 -5.12
N ILE A 288 -2.65 -12.61 -5.87
CA ILE A 288 -1.49 -11.83 -6.34
C ILE A 288 -1.83 -10.86 -7.48
N GLN A 289 -3.07 -10.90 -7.96
CA GLN A 289 -3.59 -10.01 -8.98
C GLN A 289 -4.42 -8.87 -8.37
N ASN A 290 -4.77 -8.93 -7.08
CA ASN A 290 -5.59 -7.95 -6.38
C ASN A 290 -4.74 -7.04 -5.48
N ALA A 291 -4.83 -5.73 -5.63
CA ALA A 291 -4.05 -4.78 -4.82
C ALA A 291 -4.40 -4.88 -3.31
N ASP A 292 -5.69 -5.02 -2.99
CA ASP A 292 -6.17 -5.07 -1.61
C ASP A 292 -5.67 -6.30 -0.83
N ASN A 293 -5.40 -7.43 -1.49
CA ASN A 293 -4.76 -8.57 -0.83
C ASN A 293 -3.39 -8.21 -0.23
N PHE A 294 -2.61 -7.37 -0.92
CA PHE A 294 -1.31 -6.92 -0.40
C PHE A 294 -1.50 -5.90 0.73
N VAL A 295 -2.40 -4.94 0.55
CA VAL A 295 -2.65 -3.88 1.54
C VAL A 295 -3.12 -4.48 2.86
N TRP A 296 -4.12 -5.35 2.80
CA TRP A 296 -4.67 -6.00 3.99
C TRP A 296 -3.68 -6.92 4.69
N TYR A 297 -2.85 -7.62 3.93
CA TYR A 297 -1.72 -8.34 4.53
C TYR A 297 -0.77 -7.38 5.25
N ALA A 298 -0.40 -6.26 4.63
CA ALA A 298 0.54 -5.31 5.21
C ALA A 298 0.02 -4.67 6.50
N VAL A 299 -1.21 -4.15 6.49
CA VAL A 299 -1.80 -3.50 7.68
C VAL A 299 -2.07 -4.50 8.79
N SER A 300 -2.61 -5.68 8.47
CA SER A 300 -2.91 -6.72 9.46
C SER A 300 -1.63 -7.20 10.16
N LYS A 301 -0.55 -7.38 9.40
CA LYS A 301 0.75 -7.77 9.94
C LYS A 301 1.38 -6.64 10.76
N TYR A 302 1.36 -5.41 10.25
CA TYR A 302 1.90 -4.23 10.96
C TYR A 302 1.24 -4.02 12.31
N TRP A 303 -0.09 -3.96 12.34
CA TRP A 303 -0.84 -3.76 13.58
C TRP A 303 -0.70 -4.95 14.52
N GLY A 304 -0.62 -6.17 14.00
CA GLY A 304 -0.37 -7.34 14.84
C GLY A 304 0.94 -7.25 15.63
N TRP A 305 2.01 -6.77 14.98
CA TRP A 305 3.28 -6.48 15.64
C TRP A 305 3.18 -5.28 16.57
N ARG A 306 2.60 -4.17 16.10
CA ARG A 306 2.56 -2.91 16.85
C ARG A 306 1.76 -3.04 18.14
N CYS A 307 0.67 -3.77 18.09
CA CYS A 307 -0.23 -4.01 19.22
C CYS A 307 0.14 -5.24 20.06
N GLY A 308 1.16 -5.99 19.68
CA GLY A 308 1.58 -7.19 20.42
C GLY A 308 0.49 -8.27 20.50
N ARG A 309 -0.42 -8.32 19.53
CA ARG A 309 -1.54 -9.27 19.49
C ARG A 309 -1.86 -9.68 18.07
N GLN A 310 -2.39 -10.88 17.88
CA GLN A 310 -2.91 -11.30 16.58
C GLN A 310 -4.34 -10.80 16.39
N PHE A 311 -4.60 -10.11 15.28
CA PHE A 311 -5.95 -9.80 14.83
C PHE A 311 -6.53 -10.98 14.07
N LYS A 312 -7.81 -11.27 14.30
CA LYS A 312 -8.58 -12.30 13.59
C LYS A 312 -9.00 -11.83 12.20
N ARG A 313 -9.50 -12.78 11.41
CA ARG A 313 -10.13 -12.52 10.11
C ARG A 313 -11.32 -11.59 10.28
N SER A 314 -11.48 -10.67 9.31
CA SER A 314 -12.76 -9.98 9.11
C SER A 314 -13.91 -10.99 8.97
N THR A 315 -15.07 -10.61 9.49
CA THR A 315 -16.27 -11.44 9.56
C THR A 315 -17.28 -11.14 8.46
N SER A 316 -17.24 -9.95 7.87
CA SER A 316 -18.16 -9.53 6.81
C SER A 316 -17.62 -8.33 6.03
N ALA A 317 -18.26 -8.01 4.89
CA ALA A 317 -17.86 -6.87 4.05
C ALA A 317 -17.98 -5.52 4.79
N GLU A 318 -18.89 -5.41 5.76
CA GLU A 318 -19.10 -4.21 6.57
C GLU A 318 -17.89 -3.85 7.45
N ASP A 319 -16.97 -4.78 7.73
CA ASP A 319 -15.70 -4.47 8.41
C ASP A 319 -14.81 -3.52 7.58
N ALA A 320 -15.08 -3.37 6.28
CA ALA A 320 -14.42 -2.41 5.40
C ALA A 320 -15.10 -1.02 5.41
N GLU A 321 -16.19 -0.85 6.16
CA GLU A 321 -17.07 0.34 6.11
C GLU A 321 -17.22 1.04 7.48
N LEU A 322 -16.47 0.66 8.52
CA LEU A 322 -16.68 1.19 9.88
C LEU A 322 -16.29 2.67 10.03
N ARG A 323 -15.40 3.18 9.17
CA ARG A 323 -15.11 4.62 9.02
C ARG A 323 -16.03 5.32 8.02
N GLY A 324 -16.99 4.61 7.44
CA GLY A 324 -17.95 5.15 6.49
C GLY A 324 -17.42 5.30 5.05
N PHE A 325 -16.30 4.65 4.72
CA PHE A 325 -15.72 4.68 3.38
C PHE A 325 -15.82 3.33 2.68
N LEU A 326 -16.96 3.09 2.02
CA LEU A 326 -16.99 2.38 0.75
C LEU A 326 -18.10 2.96 -0.13
N VAL A 327 -17.72 3.35 -1.34
CA VAL A 327 -18.68 3.53 -2.42
C VAL A 327 -19.00 2.13 -2.94
N ARG A 328 -20.22 1.65 -2.66
CA ARG A 328 -20.78 0.53 -3.41
C ARG A 328 -20.85 0.96 -4.86
N ASP A 329 -20.11 0.29 -5.73
CA ASP A 329 -20.13 0.45 -7.19
C ASP A 329 -21.45 -0.11 -7.79
N ASN A 330 -22.60 0.19 -7.16
CA ASN A 330 -23.94 -0.19 -7.61
C ASN A 330 -24.45 0.71 -8.76
N GLY A 331 -23.57 1.51 -9.37
CA GLY A 331 -23.94 2.55 -10.34
C GLY A 331 -23.81 2.18 -11.82
N LEU A 332 -23.13 1.10 -12.19
CA LEU A 332 -22.94 0.73 -13.61
C LEU A 332 -23.96 -0.27 -14.15
N SER A 333 -25.00 -0.63 -13.39
CA SER A 333 -26.22 -1.22 -13.97
C SER A 333 -27.16 -0.12 -14.49
N GLY A 334 -26.65 0.70 -15.41
CA GLY A 334 -27.41 1.67 -16.21
C GLY A 334 -27.33 1.24 -17.66
N GLY A 335 -28.37 0.55 -18.13
CA GLY A 335 -28.34 -0.23 -19.36
C GLY A 335 -27.91 0.48 -20.64
N LEU A 336 -27.39 -0.31 -21.56
CA LEU A 336 -27.76 -0.23 -22.97
C LEU A 336 -27.85 -1.66 -23.53
N ARG A 337 -28.91 -1.87 -24.29
CA ARG A 337 -29.10 -3.04 -25.16
C ARG A 337 -28.05 -3.09 -26.24
#